data_AF-A0A094L7R1-F1
#
_entry.id   AF-A0A094L7R1-F1
#
_cell.length_a   1.000
_cell.length_b   1.000
_cell.length_c   1.000
_cell.angle_alpha   90.00
_cell.angle_beta   90.00
_cell.angle_gamma   90.00
#
_symmetry.space_group_name_H-M   'P 1'
#
loop_
_entity.id
_entity.type
_entity.pdbx_description
1 polymer ?
#
loop_
_entity_poly.entity_id
_entity_poly.type
_entity_poly.pdbx_seq_one_letter_code
_entity_poly.pdbx_strand_id
1 'polypeptide(L)'
;MSEDLVFYSVCGPDHPEADIVFIHGLKGDPEDTWQSEETGEFWPKWLCDTIPNAAVHSLGYPASLFGKWVKKEMNLYDRAVNVLEAMIGRGIGERPLVFVCHSLGGILAKQVIRTASDSDDDDWKRVASSLRMVVFLATPHKGSSLASVLDAFVPHFSSKHVGLLTDDSGSLTELNQHYRSFANGNREFKTVVYVETFKTKKAAIVVPRDSADPGVEGTYPIPVDKDHINISKPKDKEDVVYVSLERRIRKILPQATGNGSTGFPADDYGKQFEVDRRDLLQKLIDAGRQHEYSNANRYQNKFARNYARLGLYTEERDRNDSLLSEVEQHFMTHIYHPLICKGASDDNVQDALQEKVINPICSRHQHVRDFSHKTVLEALYFLTEQCYIRWDPEL
;
A
#
# COMPACT_ATOMS: atom_id res chain seq x y z
N MET A 1 -3.64 28.88 6.73
CA MET A 1 -4.91 28.66 6.00
C MET A 1 -4.68 28.96 4.53
N SER A 2 -4.54 27.92 3.71
CA SER A 2 -4.50 28.05 2.25
C SER A 2 -5.78 28.73 1.74
N GLU A 3 -5.63 29.82 0.96
CA GLU A 3 -6.75 30.49 0.29
C GLU A 3 -7.12 29.83 -1.04
N ASP A 4 -6.27 28.92 -1.52
CA ASP A 4 -6.44 28.18 -2.77
C ASP A 4 -6.54 26.66 -2.55
N LEU A 5 -7.10 25.98 -3.54
CA LEU A 5 -7.09 24.52 -3.62
C LEU A 5 -5.71 24.07 -4.12
N VAL A 6 -4.95 23.37 -3.27
CA VAL A 6 -3.59 22.92 -3.57
C VAL A 6 -3.37 21.49 -3.04
N PHE A 7 -2.75 20.64 -3.85
CA PHE A 7 -2.21 19.36 -3.40
C PHE A 7 -0.72 19.52 -3.10
N TYR A 8 -0.35 19.35 -1.84
CA TYR A 8 1.04 19.33 -1.39
C TYR A 8 1.57 17.91 -1.53
N SER A 9 2.53 17.71 -2.44
CA SER A 9 3.27 16.45 -2.54
C SER A 9 4.22 16.35 -1.35
N VAL A 10 3.96 15.42 -0.44
CA VAL A 10 4.77 15.21 0.77
C VAL A 10 5.99 14.36 0.45
N CYS A 11 5.76 13.24 -0.24
CA CYS A 11 6.77 12.31 -0.71
C CYS A 11 6.15 11.31 -1.71
N GLY A 12 7.00 10.54 -2.38
CA GLY A 12 6.60 9.44 -3.25
C GLY A 12 7.70 9.15 -4.27
N PRO A 13 7.85 7.90 -4.72
CA PRO A 13 8.73 7.56 -5.84
C PRO A 13 8.13 8.06 -7.17
N ASP A 14 8.93 8.06 -8.24
CA ASP A 14 8.47 8.43 -9.59
C ASP A 14 7.30 7.54 -10.08
N HIS A 15 7.26 6.29 -9.60
CA HIS A 15 6.22 5.31 -9.90
C HIS A 15 5.63 4.75 -8.60
N PRO A 16 4.70 5.47 -7.95
CA PRO A 16 4.09 5.01 -6.72
C PRO A 16 3.09 3.87 -6.98
N GLU A 17 3.00 2.95 -6.03
CA GLU A 17 2.06 1.82 -6.05
C GLU A 17 0.71 2.18 -5.42
N ALA A 18 0.63 3.28 -4.67
CA ALA A 18 -0.60 3.80 -4.10
C ALA A 18 -0.52 5.31 -3.85
N ASP A 19 -1.68 5.95 -3.76
CA ASP A 19 -1.82 7.35 -3.34
C ASP A 19 -2.48 7.41 -1.95
N ILE A 20 -1.91 8.20 -1.05
CA ILE A 20 -2.46 8.48 0.27
C ILE A 20 -2.72 9.99 0.35
N VAL A 21 -3.98 10.38 0.41
CA VAL A 21 -4.38 11.79 0.45
C VAL A 21 -4.95 12.14 1.82
N PHE A 22 -4.30 13.10 2.48
CA PHE A 22 -4.73 13.70 3.73
C PHE A 22 -5.68 14.87 3.48
N ILE A 23 -6.85 14.86 4.12
CA ILE A 23 -7.92 15.86 3.92
C ILE A 23 -8.30 16.47 5.28
N HIS A 24 -7.86 17.71 5.51
CA HIS A 24 -8.09 18.42 6.78
C HIS A 24 -9.55 18.87 6.94
N GLY A 25 -9.94 19.22 8.16
CA GLY A 25 -11.30 19.68 8.49
C GLY A 25 -11.47 21.21 8.48
N LEU A 26 -12.55 21.66 9.13
CA LEU A 26 -12.86 23.08 9.34
C LEU A 26 -11.72 23.80 10.07
N LYS A 27 -11.34 24.99 9.60
CA LYS A 27 -10.18 25.76 10.11
C LYS A 27 -8.85 24.98 10.09
N GLY A 28 -8.81 23.82 9.45
CA GLY A 28 -7.59 23.05 9.26
C GLY A 28 -6.67 23.71 8.25
N ASP A 29 -5.44 23.22 8.26
CA ASP A 29 -4.39 23.58 7.33
C ASP A 29 -3.70 22.28 6.87
N PRO A 30 -3.33 22.17 5.58
CA PRO A 30 -2.69 20.97 5.04
C PRO A 30 -1.41 20.56 5.75
N GLU A 31 -0.76 21.43 6.53
CA GLU A 31 0.37 21.06 7.38
C GLU A 31 -0.04 21.01 8.86
N ASP A 32 -0.59 22.10 9.41
CA ASP A 32 -0.81 22.21 10.86
C ASP A 32 -1.79 21.16 11.41
N THR A 33 -2.78 20.71 10.63
CA THR A 33 -3.73 19.68 11.06
C THR A 33 -3.04 18.35 11.38
N TRP A 34 -1.89 18.10 10.76
CA TRP A 34 -1.15 16.84 10.84
C TRP A 34 0.24 17.02 11.48
N GLN A 35 0.43 18.07 12.27
CA GLN A 35 1.61 18.18 13.14
C GLN A 35 1.39 17.41 14.43
N SER A 36 2.37 16.58 14.81
CA SER A 36 2.44 15.89 16.09
C SER A 36 2.28 16.88 17.24
N GLU A 37 1.50 16.48 18.25
CA GLU A 37 1.32 17.27 19.46
C GLU A 37 2.60 17.41 20.29
N GLU A 38 3.46 16.39 20.29
CA GLU A 38 4.64 16.32 21.16
C GLU A 38 5.91 16.76 20.43
N THR A 39 6.13 16.31 19.19
CA THR A 39 7.36 16.62 18.44
C THR A 39 7.22 17.83 17.51
N GLY A 40 6.00 18.25 17.19
CA GLY A 40 5.73 19.27 16.17
C GLY A 40 6.02 18.81 14.74
N GLU A 41 6.42 17.55 14.54
CA GLU A 41 6.72 17.01 13.23
C GLU A 41 5.44 16.81 12.41
N PHE A 42 5.52 17.09 11.11
CA PHE A 42 4.46 16.78 10.17
C PHE A 42 4.43 15.26 9.91
N TRP A 43 3.60 14.55 10.69
CA TRP A 43 3.62 13.09 10.79
C TRP A 43 3.26 12.33 9.49
N PRO A 44 2.57 12.89 8.48
CA PRO A 44 2.46 12.23 7.19
C PRO A 44 3.82 11.87 6.58
N LYS A 45 4.90 12.58 6.93
CA LYS A 45 6.28 12.20 6.55
C LYS A 45 6.74 10.87 7.15
N TRP A 46 6.22 10.47 8.30
CA TRP A 46 6.55 9.16 8.89
C TRP A 46 6.07 8.00 8.01
N LEU A 47 4.99 8.21 7.24
CA LEU A 47 4.53 7.24 6.24
C LEU A 47 5.50 7.11 5.06
N CYS A 48 6.28 8.15 4.74
CA CYS A 48 7.31 8.06 3.70
C CYS A 48 8.42 7.07 4.07
N ASP A 49 8.81 7.05 5.35
CA ASP A 49 9.84 6.14 5.86
C ASP A 49 9.33 4.69 5.90
N THR A 50 8.07 4.52 6.30
CA THR A 50 7.48 3.20 6.53
C THR A 50 6.89 2.60 5.26
N ILE A 51 6.38 3.43 4.36
CA ILE A 51 5.70 3.05 3.11
C ILE A 51 6.35 3.79 1.92
N PRO A 52 7.60 3.47 1.57
CA PRO A 52 8.36 4.21 0.57
C PRO A 52 7.83 4.06 -0.86
N ASN A 53 6.97 3.09 -1.12
CA ASN A 53 6.32 2.84 -2.40
C ASN A 53 5.01 3.62 -2.60
N ALA A 54 4.51 4.34 -1.59
CA ALA A 54 3.31 5.15 -1.71
C ALA A 54 3.64 6.64 -1.93
N ALA A 55 2.84 7.31 -2.75
CA ALA A 55 2.83 8.76 -2.81
C ALA A 55 1.90 9.32 -1.73
N VAL A 56 2.42 10.23 -0.91
CA VAL A 56 1.68 10.89 0.17
C VAL A 56 1.42 12.33 -0.22
N HIS A 57 0.15 12.72 -0.15
CA HIS A 57 -0.33 14.05 -0.51
C HIS A 57 -1.13 14.66 0.64
N SER A 58 -1.03 15.97 0.82
CA SER A 58 -1.93 16.71 1.71
C SER A 58 -2.74 17.71 0.91
N LEU A 59 -4.07 17.63 1.03
CA LEU A 59 -5.00 18.51 0.33
C LEU A 59 -5.23 19.78 1.17
N GLY A 60 -4.75 20.90 0.65
CA GLY A 60 -5.07 22.24 1.12
C GLY A 60 -6.27 22.80 0.38
N TYR A 61 -7.23 23.32 1.13
CA TYR A 61 -8.37 24.06 0.58
C TYR A 61 -8.91 25.04 1.61
N PRO A 62 -9.67 26.06 1.19
CA PRO A 62 -10.16 27.05 2.15
C PRO A 62 -11.20 26.40 3.07
N ALA A 63 -10.80 25.97 4.26
CA ALA A 63 -11.68 25.27 5.18
C ALA A 63 -12.86 26.14 5.66
N SER A 64 -12.70 27.47 5.62
CA SER A 64 -13.76 28.45 5.90
C SER A 64 -14.98 28.29 4.98
N LEU A 65 -14.84 27.57 3.86
CA LEU A 65 -15.91 27.26 2.93
C LEU A 65 -16.98 26.34 3.49
N PHE A 66 -16.69 25.50 4.50
CA PHE A 66 -17.76 24.74 5.15
C PHE A 66 -18.74 25.67 5.87
N GLY A 67 -18.26 26.80 6.42
CA GLY A 67 -19.13 27.83 6.96
C GLY A 67 -19.99 28.52 5.88
N LYS A 68 -19.49 28.62 4.64
CA LYS A 68 -20.24 29.15 3.48
C LYS A 68 -21.23 28.13 2.90
N TRP A 69 -20.85 26.85 2.85
CA TRP A 69 -21.74 25.74 2.45
C TRP A 69 -22.97 25.67 3.33
N VAL A 70 -22.76 25.76 4.64
CA VAL A 70 -23.83 25.82 5.64
C VAL A 70 -24.76 27.03 5.44
N LYS A 71 -24.23 28.13 4.91
CA LYS A 71 -25.00 29.34 4.53
C LYS A 71 -25.59 29.27 3.12
N LYS A 72 -25.42 28.15 2.41
CA LYS A 72 -25.80 27.94 0.99
C LYS A 72 -25.14 28.92 0.02
N GLU A 73 -24.00 29.49 0.40
CA GLU A 73 -23.23 30.45 -0.41
C GLU A 73 -22.26 29.76 -1.38
N MET A 74 -21.97 28.46 -1.21
CA MET A 74 -21.18 27.63 -2.13
C MET A 74 -21.60 26.15 -1.98
N ASN A 75 -21.65 25.39 -3.08
CA ASN A 75 -22.03 23.99 -3.03
C ASN A 75 -20.82 23.08 -2.74
N LEU A 76 -21.00 22.11 -1.84
CA LEU A 76 -20.01 21.06 -1.55
C LEU A 76 -19.65 20.28 -2.82
N TYR A 77 -20.60 20.14 -3.75
CA TYR A 77 -20.39 19.56 -5.08
C TYR A 77 -19.30 20.29 -5.88
N ASP A 78 -19.36 21.62 -5.98
CA ASP A 78 -18.36 22.40 -6.75
C ASP A 78 -16.96 22.20 -6.17
N ARG A 79 -16.86 22.09 -4.83
CA ARG A 79 -15.58 21.80 -4.18
C ARG A 79 -15.09 20.40 -4.52
N ALA A 80 -15.97 19.41 -4.52
CA ALA A 80 -15.63 18.04 -4.91
C ALA A 80 -15.17 17.94 -6.37
N VAL A 81 -15.84 18.65 -7.29
CA VAL A 81 -15.43 18.73 -8.71
C VAL A 81 -14.02 19.31 -8.82
N ASN A 82 -13.75 20.44 -8.17
CA ASN A 82 -12.41 21.04 -8.22
C ASN A 82 -11.33 20.11 -7.64
N VAL A 83 -11.65 19.38 -6.56
CA VAL A 83 -10.74 18.38 -5.97
C VAL A 83 -10.48 17.24 -6.96
N LEU A 84 -11.51 16.70 -7.61
CA LEU A 84 -11.39 15.63 -8.60
C LEU A 84 -10.52 16.05 -9.78
N GLU A 85 -10.79 17.21 -10.38
CA GLU A 85 -9.99 17.78 -11.47
C GLU A 85 -8.52 17.93 -11.06
N ALA A 86 -8.26 18.44 -9.85
CA ALA A 86 -6.91 18.59 -9.35
C ALA A 86 -6.19 17.25 -9.09
N MET A 87 -6.92 16.23 -8.65
CA MET A 87 -6.41 14.87 -8.47
C MET A 87 -6.03 14.24 -9.81
N ILE A 88 -6.94 14.27 -10.79
CA ILE A 88 -6.75 13.67 -12.11
C ILE A 88 -5.57 14.32 -12.83
N GLY A 89 -5.48 15.66 -12.81
CA GLY A 89 -4.36 16.40 -13.41
C GLY A 89 -3.00 16.09 -12.78
N ARG A 90 -2.94 15.35 -11.66
CA ARG A 90 -1.72 14.90 -10.96
C ARG A 90 -1.53 13.38 -11.02
N GLY A 91 -2.39 12.65 -11.73
CA GLY A 91 -2.41 11.19 -11.72
C GLY A 91 -2.73 10.58 -10.35
N ILE A 92 -3.40 11.34 -9.47
CA ILE A 92 -3.87 10.84 -8.17
C ILE A 92 -5.17 10.07 -8.41
N GLY A 93 -5.19 8.80 -8.00
CA GLY A 93 -6.33 7.91 -8.20
C GLY A 93 -6.22 7.03 -9.46
N GLU A 94 -5.09 7.02 -10.15
CA GLU A 94 -4.75 6.03 -11.18
C GLU A 94 -4.31 4.67 -10.60
N ARG A 95 -4.00 4.66 -9.31
CA ARG A 95 -3.49 3.55 -8.51
C ARG A 95 -4.32 3.42 -7.22
N PRO A 96 -4.19 2.34 -6.42
CA PRO A 96 -4.87 2.20 -5.13
C PRO A 96 -4.84 3.50 -4.31
N LEU A 97 -6.02 4.02 -3.99
CA LEU A 97 -6.18 5.32 -3.33
C LEU A 97 -6.67 5.14 -1.89
N VAL A 98 -6.09 5.91 -0.98
CA VAL A 98 -6.47 5.99 0.43
C VAL A 98 -6.75 7.45 0.79
N PHE A 99 -7.91 7.70 1.41
CA PHE A 99 -8.20 8.99 2.03
C PHE A 99 -8.04 8.91 3.54
N VAL A 100 -7.30 9.86 4.11
CA VAL A 100 -7.19 10.07 5.57
C VAL A 100 -7.81 11.41 5.90
N CYS A 101 -8.96 11.37 6.55
CA CYS A 101 -9.83 12.53 6.70
C CYS A 101 -9.97 12.92 8.16
N HIS A 102 -9.84 14.20 8.46
CA HIS A 102 -10.17 14.76 9.78
C HIS A 102 -11.45 15.57 9.72
N SER A 103 -12.34 15.36 10.69
CA SER A 103 -13.55 16.18 10.89
C SER A 103 -14.33 16.38 9.58
N LEU A 104 -14.62 17.62 9.17
CA LEU A 104 -15.35 17.94 7.94
C LEU A 104 -14.64 17.52 6.64
N GLY A 105 -13.34 17.26 6.66
CA GLY A 105 -12.63 16.69 5.51
C GLY A 105 -13.23 15.36 5.07
N GLY A 106 -13.79 14.59 6.01
CA GLY A 106 -14.49 13.35 5.68
C GLY A 106 -15.84 13.56 4.99
N ILE A 107 -16.48 14.71 5.18
CA ILE A 107 -17.72 15.07 4.45
C ILE A 107 -17.38 15.46 3.02
N LEU A 108 -16.31 16.24 2.81
CA LEU A 108 -15.79 16.52 1.48
C LEU A 108 -15.39 15.24 0.75
N ALA A 109 -14.65 14.33 1.41
CA ALA A 109 -14.26 13.06 0.83
C ALA A 109 -15.47 12.23 0.36
N LYS A 110 -16.56 12.18 1.15
CA LYS A 110 -17.80 11.52 0.73
C LYS A 110 -18.40 12.15 -0.52
N GLN A 111 -18.39 13.48 -0.62
CA GLN A 111 -18.89 14.16 -1.81
C GLN A 111 -18.01 13.90 -3.03
N VAL A 112 -16.68 13.90 -2.88
CA VAL A 112 -15.72 13.50 -3.92
C VAL A 112 -16.03 12.09 -4.43
N ILE A 113 -16.24 11.13 -3.51
CA ILE A 113 -16.58 9.75 -3.86
C ILE A 113 -17.91 9.67 -4.63
N ARG A 114 -18.94 10.38 -4.16
CA ARG A 114 -20.24 10.43 -4.84
C ARG A 114 -20.11 11.02 -6.23
N THR A 115 -19.52 12.21 -6.34
CA THR A 115 -19.32 12.90 -7.62
C THR A 115 -18.50 12.04 -8.60
N ALA A 116 -17.46 11.35 -8.13
CA ALA A 116 -16.68 10.43 -8.95
C ALA A 116 -17.47 9.20 -9.39
N SER A 117 -18.25 8.58 -8.48
CA SER A 117 -19.00 7.36 -8.76
C SER A 117 -20.19 7.59 -9.70
N ASP A 118 -20.85 8.74 -9.56
CA ASP A 118 -22.02 9.13 -10.36
C ASP A 118 -21.62 9.79 -11.70
N SER A 119 -20.34 10.07 -11.92
CA SER A 119 -19.86 10.71 -13.15
C SER A 119 -20.01 9.79 -14.36
N ASP A 120 -20.09 10.36 -15.57
CA ASP A 120 -19.92 9.64 -16.83
C ASP A 120 -18.48 9.66 -17.35
N ASP A 121 -17.66 10.57 -16.83
CA ASP A 121 -16.24 10.72 -17.16
C ASP A 121 -15.42 9.55 -16.59
N ASP A 122 -14.68 8.86 -17.45
CA ASP A 122 -13.91 7.66 -17.09
C ASP A 122 -12.74 7.96 -16.15
N ASP A 123 -12.13 9.15 -16.23
CA ASP A 123 -11.05 9.54 -15.33
C ASP A 123 -11.60 9.86 -13.93
N TRP A 124 -12.80 10.46 -13.86
CA TRP A 124 -13.49 10.68 -12.58
C TRP A 124 -13.93 9.36 -11.94
N LYS A 125 -14.55 8.47 -12.72
CA LYS A 125 -14.91 7.12 -12.26
C LYS A 125 -13.69 6.35 -11.76
N ARG A 126 -12.53 6.55 -12.39
CA ARG A 126 -11.28 5.88 -11.99
C ARG A 126 -10.96 6.17 -10.52
N VAL A 127 -11.10 7.42 -10.06
CA VAL A 127 -10.87 7.81 -8.66
C VAL A 127 -11.74 7.00 -7.70
N ALA A 128 -13.04 6.82 -8.00
CA ALA A 128 -13.93 6.00 -7.17
C ALA A 128 -13.55 4.51 -7.25
N SER A 129 -13.22 4.01 -8.44
CA SER A 129 -12.87 2.61 -8.66
C SER A 129 -11.53 2.19 -8.06
N SER A 130 -10.58 3.12 -7.92
CA SER A 130 -9.25 2.90 -7.35
C SER A 130 -9.21 3.12 -5.84
N LEU A 131 -10.23 3.75 -5.26
CA LEU A 131 -10.35 3.94 -3.83
C LEU A 131 -10.44 2.59 -3.09
N ARG A 132 -9.48 2.34 -2.20
CA ARG A 132 -9.40 1.11 -1.39
C ARG A 132 -9.65 1.35 0.08
N MET A 133 -9.45 2.57 0.59
CA MET A 133 -9.78 2.89 1.97
C MET A 133 -10.13 4.35 2.21
N VAL A 134 -11.04 4.56 3.14
CA VAL A 134 -11.24 5.86 3.79
C VAL A 134 -11.09 5.70 5.29
N VAL A 135 -10.30 6.60 5.88
CA VAL A 135 -10.08 6.72 7.31
C VAL A 135 -10.73 8.00 7.81
N PHE A 136 -11.66 7.89 8.76
CA PHE A 136 -12.31 9.02 9.40
C PHE A 136 -11.76 9.22 10.82
N LEU A 137 -11.23 10.41 11.08
CA LEU A 137 -10.80 10.88 12.39
C LEU A 137 -11.82 11.92 12.85
N ALA A 138 -12.71 11.54 13.77
CA ALA A 138 -13.77 12.39 14.31
C ALA A 138 -14.66 13.09 13.25
N THR A 139 -15.03 12.41 12.17
CA THR A 139 -15.93 12.98 11.15
C THR A 139 -17.41 12.94 11.60
N PRO A 140 -18.14 14.06 11.58
CA PRO A 140 -19.56 14.09 11.97
C PRO A 140 -20.49 13.64 10.83
N HIS A 141 -20.86 12.37 10.79
CA HIS A 141 -21.72 11.84 9.73
C HIS A 141 -23.22 12.16 9.86
N LYS A 142 -23.63 12.86 10.94
CA LYS A 142 -25.01 13.29 11.20
C LYS A 142 -25.09 14.81 11.34
N GLY A 143 -26.21 15.40 10.93
CA GLY A 143 -26.40 16.86 10.88
C GLY A 143 -26.27 17.55 12.24
N SER A 144 -26.76 16.92 13.31
CA SER A 144 -26.65 17.46 14.67
C SER A 144 -25.20 17.58 15.16
N SER A 145 -24.35 16.60 14.91
CA SER A 145 -22.93 16.66 15.29
C SER A 145 -22.12 17.55 14.38
N LEU A 146 -22.49 17.69 13.10
CA LEU A 146 -21.94 18.72 12.22
C LEU A 146 -22.20 20.11 12.82
N ALA A 147 -23.42 20.37 13.29
CA ALA A 147 -23.73 21.63 13.96
C ALA A 147 -22.90 21.83 15.24
N SER A 148 -22.65 20.78 16.03
CA SER A 148 -21.76 20.84 17.19
C SER A 148 -20.31 21.19 16.83
N VAL A 149 -19.78 20.63 15.73
CA VAL A 149 -18.46 21.01 15.20
C VAL A 149 -18.45 22.50 14.83
N LEU A 150 -19.47 22.97 14.11
CA LEU A 150 -19.52 24.37 13.68
C LEU A 150 -19.64 25.33 14.86
N ASP A 151 -20.45 25.01 15.89
CA ASP A 151 -20.55 25.80 17.11
C ASP A 151 -19.21 25.87 17.87
N ALA A 152 -18.50 24.75 17.97
CA ALA A 152 -17.22 24.69 18.68
C ALA A 152 -16.09 25.48 18.01
N PHE A 153 -16.14 25.62 16.68
CA PHE A 153 -15.03 26.12 15.87
C PHE A 153 -15.33 27.38 15.06
N VAL A 154 -16.57 27.75 14.77
CA VAL A 154 -16.94 28.95 14.00
C VAL A 154 -17.49 30.04 14.94
N PRO A 155 -16.76 31.16 15.12
CA PRO A 155 -17.24 32.27 15.93
C PRO A 155 -18.55 32.84 15.38
N HIS A 156 -19.49 33.17 16.26
CA HIS A 156 -20.79 33.75 15.92
C HIS A 156 -21.66 32.87 15.00
N PHE A 157 -21.47 31.56 15.01
CA PHE A 157 -22.38 30.63 14.36
C PHE A 157 -23.74 30.66 15.08
N SER A 158 -24.76 31.28 14.46
CA SER A 158 -26.02 31.55 15.17
C SER A 158 -26.91 30.31 15.27
N SER A 159 -27.74 30.24 16.32
CA SER A 159 -28.71 29.15 16.51
C SER A 159 -29.69 28.97 15.34
N LYS A 160 -29.96 30.03 14.56
CA LYS A 160 -30.76 29.94 13.33
C LYS A 160 -30.08 29.11 12.24
N HIS A 161 -28.75 29.16 12.15
CA HIS A 161 -27.97 28.35 11.19
C HIS A 161 -27.82 26.90 11.67
N VAL A 162 -27.79 26.67 12.99
CA VAL A 162 -27.86 25.33 13.58
C VAL A 162 -29.18 24.65 13.17
N GLY A 163 -30.31 25.35 13.30
CA GLY A 163 -31.63 24.86 12.88
C GLY A 163 -31.68 24.46 11.41
N LEU A 164 -31.11 25.29 10.53
CA LEU A 164 -30.99 24.98 9.10
C LEU A 164 -30.20 23.69 8.82
N LEU A 165 -29.15 23.39 9.58
CA LEU A 165 -28.37 22.16 9.38
C LEU A 165 -29.00 20.91 9.98
N THR A 166 -29.72 21.07 11.09
CA THR A 166 -30.51 19.98 11.66
C THR A 166 -31.72 19.66 10.78
N ASP A 167 -32.31 20.66 10.14
CA ASP A 167 -33.45 20.51 9.23
C ASP A 167 -33.01 20.04 7.82
N ASP A 168 -31.87 20.51 7.30
CA ASP A 168 -31.21 20.04 6.07
C ASP A 168 -30.46 18.71 6.27
N SER A 169 -30.86 17.96 7.30
CA SER A 169 -30.38 16.59 7.56
C SER A 169 -30.56 15.69 6.34
N GLY A 170 -31.48 15.99 5.43
CA GLY A 170 -31.68 15.28 4.16
C GLY A 170 -30.40 15.17 3.34
N SER A 171 -29.72 16.27 3.04
CA SER A 171 -28.54 16.27 2.16
C SER A 171 -27.37 15.46 2.74
N LEU A 172 -27.08 15.63 4.04
CA LEU A 172 -26.00 14.89 4.70
C LEU A 172 -26.37 13.41 4.94
N THR A 173 -27.65 13.13 5.21
CA THR A 173 -28.16 11.76 5.35
C THR A 173 -28.08 11.01 4.03
N GLU A 174 -28.49 11.64 2.93
CA GLU A 174 -28.35 11.10 1.57
C GLU A 174 -26.89 10.87 1.22
N LEU A 175 -26.00 11.83 1.51
CA LEU A 175 -24.56 11.67 1.27
C LEU A 175 -23.98 10.50 2.07
N ASN A 176 -24.40 10.34 3.33
CA ASN A 176 -23.97 9.22 4.16
C ASN A 176 -24.56 7.88 3.67
N GLN A 177 -25.82 7.87 3.22
CA GLN A 177 -26.45 6.71 2.60
C GLN A 177 -25.71 6.28 1.33
N HIS A 178 -25.40 7.23 0.46
CA HIS A 178 -24.61 6.98 -0.75
C HIS A 178 -23.25 6.36 -0.41
N TYR A 179 -22.53 6.94 0.55
CA TYR A 179 -21.25 6.41 1.01
C TYR A 179 -21.37 4.96 1.53
N ARG A 180 -22.43 4.64 2.30
CA ARG A 180 -22.67 3.26 2.75
C ARG A 180 -22.91 2.31 1.59
N SER A 181 -23.74 2.71 0.62
CA SER A 181 -24.01 1.90 -0.57
C SER A 181 -22.74 1.63 -1.36
N PHE A 182 -21.91 2.66 -1.58
CA PHE A 182 -20.60 2.52 -2.21
C PHE A 182 -19.69 1.55 -1.43
N ALA A 183 -19.56 1.75 -0.11
CA ALA A 183 -18.69 0.96 0.73
C ALA A 183 -19.11 -0.52 0.79
N ASN A 184 -20.40 -0.79 0.95
CA ASN A 184 -20.93 -2.15 1.02
C ASN A 184 -20.94 -2.85 -0.35
N GLY A 185 -21.05 -2.07 -1.44
CA GLY A 185 -20.97 -2.59 -2.82
C GLY A 185 -19.56 -2.97 -3.26
N ASN A 186 -18.52 -2.45 -2.59
CA ASN A 186 -17.12 -2.67 -2.95
C ASN A 186 -16.40 -3.54 -1.90
N ARG A 187 -16.19 -4.82 -2.20
CA ARG A 187 -15.57 -5.80 -1.27
C ARG A 187 -14.13 -5.48 -0.91
N GLU A 188 -13.38 -4.88 -1.83
CA GLU A 188 -11.97 -4.51 -1.63
C GLU A 188 -11.84 -3.22 -0.79
N PHE A 189 -12.87 -2.38 -0.80
CA PHE A 189 -12.91 -1.15 -0.03
C PHE A 189 -12.99 -1.41 1.49
N LYS A 190 -12.37 -0.52 2.27
CA LYS A 190 -12.38 -0.55 3.73
C LYS A 190 -12.66 0.83 4.31
N THR A 191 -13.55 0.87 5.30
CA THR A 191 -13.76 2.05 6.14
C THR A 191 -13.09 1.85 7.49
N VAL A 192 -12.36 2.86 7.95
CA VAL A 192 -11.74 2.87 9.29
C VAL A 192 -12.21 4.13 10.01
N VAL A 193 -12.64 3.98 11.26
CA VAL A 193 -13.22 5.08 12.04
C VAL A 193 -12.52 5.17 13.39
N TYR A 194 -11.99 6.35 13.70
CA TYR A 194 -11.46 6.71 15.01
C TYR A 194 -12.34 7.80 15.63
N VAL A 195 -12.66 7.63 16.91
CA VAL A 195 -13.55 8.53 17.65
C VAL A 195 -12.84 9.11 18.86
N GLU A 196 -13.07 10.40 19.11
CA GLU A 196 -12.57 11.10 20.28
C GLU A 196 -13.28 10.62 21.56
N THR A 197 -12.56 10.55 22.68
CA THR A 197 -13.12 10.24 24.00
C THR A 197 -12.97 11.40 24.98
N PHE A 198 -12.10 12.38 24.69
CA PHE A 198 -11.90 13.55 25.55
C PHE A 198 -12.72 14.75 25.06
N LYS A 199 -13.07 15.63 26.01
CA LYS A 199 -13.79 16.87 25.70
C LYS A 199 -12.84 17.90 25.09
N THR A 200 -13.19 18.44 23.93
CA THR A 200 -12.48 19.59 23.36
C THR A 200 -12.77 20.85 24.15
N LYS A 201 -11.73 21.64 24.44
CA LYS A 201 -11.81 22.87 25.26
C LYS A 201 -12.52 22.66 26.62
N LYS A 202 -12.45 21.42 27.17
CA LYS A 202 -13.12 21.00 28.42
C LYS A 202 -14.66 21.13 28.43
N ALA A 203 -15.28 21.44 27.29
CA ALA A 203 -16.72 21.71 27.22
C ALA A 203 -17.52 20.45 26.89
N ALA A 204 -17.26 19.84 25.74
CA ALA A 204 -18.00 18.68 25.24
C ALA A 204 -17.14 17.80 24.33
N ILE A 205 -17.55 16.55 24.20
CA ILE A 205 -17.14 15.71 23.06
C ILE A 205 -17.83 16.30 21.84
N VAL A 206 -17.07 16.66 20.81
CA VAL A 206 -17.61 17.41 19.66
C VAL A 206 -18.38 16.47 18.73
N VAL A 207 -17.86 15.27 18.51
CA VAL A 207 -18.49 14.22 17.70
C VAL A 207 -18.69 12.96 18.54
N PRO A 208 -19.90 12.72 19.06
CA PRO A 208 -20.23 11.50 19.78
C PRO A 208 -20.02 10.26 18.91
N ARG A 209 -19.71 9.12 19.55
CA ARG A 209 -19.48 7.83 18.88
C ARG A 209 -20.56 7.48 17.85
N ASP A 210 -21.82 7.64 18.21
CA ASP A 210 -22.96 7.32 17.34
C ASP A 210 -23.06 8.22 16.10
N SER A 211 -22.42 9.39 16.11
CA SER A 211 -22.34 10.25 14.93
C SER A 211 -21.05 10.06 14.14
N ALA A 212 -19.99 9.57 14.76
CA ALA A 212 -18.76 9.24 14.06
C ALA A 212 -18.84 7.91 13.30
N ASP A 213 -19.83 7.06 13.62
CA ASP A 213 -20.12 5.85 12.86
C ASP A 213 -20.88 6.16 11.56
N PRO A 214 -20.32 5.87 10.36
CA PRO A 214 -21.02 6.06 9.10
C PRO A 214 -22.13 5.01 8.87
N GLY A 215 -22.14 3.91 9.62
CA GLY A 215 -23.05 2.77 9.46
C GLY A 215 -22.63 1.81 8.34
N VAL A 216 -21.33 1.70 8.06
CA VAL A 216 -20.79 0.74 7.08
C VAL A 216 -20.67 -0.64 7.73
N GLU A 217 -21.05 -1.70 7.00
CA GLU A 217 -21.02 -3.07 7.53
C GLU A 217 -19.59 -3.49 7.91
N GLY A 218 -19.44 -4.19 9.03
CA GLY A 218 -18.12 -4.66 9.52
C GLY A 218 -17.18 -3.55 10.00
N THR A 219 -17.63 -2.30 10.05
CA THR A 219 -16.87 -1.18 10.60
C THR A 219 -17.26 -0.94 12.05
N TYR A 220 -16.25 -0.85 12.93
CA TYR A 220 -16.45 -0.55 14.35
C TYR A 220 -15.66 0.70 14.71
N PRO A 221 -16.31 1.75 15.25
CA PRO A 221 -15.61 2.95 15.69
C PRO A 221 -14.62 2.63 16.81
N ILE A 222 -13.34 2.97 16.59
CA ILE A 222 -12.21 2.75 17.50
C ILE A 222 -12.07 3.97 18.41
N PRO A 223 -12.30 3.85 19.72
CA PRO A 223 -12.10 4.97 20.65
C PRO A 223 -10.61 5.28 20.79
N VAL A 224 -10.29 6.56 20.82
CA VAL A 224 -8.93 7.09 21.01
C VAL A 224 -8.97 8.13 22.12
N ASP A 225 -8.03 8.02 23.06
CA ASP A 225 -7.89 8.89 24.25
C ASP A 225 -7.35 10.29 23.90
N LYS A 226 -8.13 10.99 23.07
CA LYS A 226 -7.83 12.30 22.48
C LYS A 226 -9.12 13.09 22.32
N ASP A 227 -8.95 14.41 22.19
CA ASP A 227 -10.03 15.32 21.83
C ASP A 227 -10.13 15.51 20.30
N HIS A 228 -11.14 16.23 19.84
CA HIS A 228 -11.40 16.49 18.43
C HIS A 228 -10.20 17.08 17.66
N ILE A 229 -9.35 17.87 18.31
CA ILE A 229 -8.23 18.54 17.65
C ILE A 229 -7.04 17.60 17.60
N ASN A 230 -6.72 16.96 18.72
CA ASN A 230 -5.51 16.14 18.86
C ASN A 230 -5.66 14.75 18.24
N ILE A 231 -6.88 14.28 17.95
CA ILE A 231 -7.08 12.99 17.28
C ILE A 231 -6.36 12.87 15.93
N SER A 232 -6.17 13.97 15.20
CA SER A 232 -5.38 14.01 13.95
C SER A 232 -3.88 14.25 14.16
N LYS A 233 -3.44 14.32 15.42
CA LYS A 233 -2.08 14.67 15.84
C LYS A 233 -1.48 13.53 16.69
N PRO A 234 -1.13 12.37 16.09
CA PRO A 234 -0.26 11.37 16.71
C PRO A 234 0.92 12.02 17.43
N LYS A 235 1.17 11.63 18.68
CA LYS A 235 2.30 12.19 19.46
C LYS A 235 3.66 11.72 18.94
N ASP A 236 3.73 10.46 18.51
CA ASP A 236 4.93 9.76 18.05
C ASP A 236 4.54 8.59 17.13
N LYS A 237 5.53 7.85 16.60
CA LYS A 237 5.33 6.68 15.75
C LYS A 237 4.75 5.46 16.50
N GLU A 238 4.58 5.52 17.81
CA GLU A 238 3.95 4.47 18.64
C GLU A 238 2.49 4.80 19.00
N ASP A 239 2.01 5.99 18.63
CA ASP A 239 0.62 6.40 18.84
C ASP A 239 -0.35 5.45 18.13
N VAL A 240 -1.43 5.07 18.83
CA VAL A 240 -2.42 4.11 18.35
C VAL A 240 -3.02 4.49 16.99
N VAL A 241 -3.20 5.78 16.72
CA VAL A 241 -3.74 6.27 15.44
C VAL A 241 -2.76 5.98 14.32
N TYR A 242 -1.48 6.27 14.52
CA TYR A 242 -0.43 6.04 13.53
C TYR A 242 -0.21 4.55 13.29
N VAL A 243 0.05 3.76 14.33
CA VAL A 243 0.31 2.31 14.23
C VAL A 243 -0.87 1.57 13.58
N SER A 244 -2.11 1.93 13.95
CA SER A 244 -3.29 1.31 13.35
C SER A 244 -3.48 1.75 11.90
N LEU A 245 -3.19 3.01 11.55
CA LEU A 245 -3.27 3.51 10.17
C LEU A 245 -2.23 2.83 9.28
N GLU A 246 -0.96 2.88 9.67
CA GLU A 246 0.17 2.29 8.93
C GLU A 246 -0.09 0.81 8.64
N ARG A 247 -0.42 0.02 9.67
CA ARG A 247 -0.75 -1.41 9.54
C ARG A 247 -1.88 -1.68 8.55
N ARG A 248 -2.86 -0.78 8.45
CA ARG A 248 -4.02 -0.92 7.57
C ARG A 248 -3.70 -0.51 6.14
N ILE A 249 -2.94 0.58 5.95
CA ILE A 249 -2.48 1.00 4.63
C ILE A 249 -1.57 -0.07 4.02
N ARG A 250 -0.65 -0.66 4.79
CA ARG A 250 0.20 -1.77 4.31
C ARG A 250 -0.57 -2.97 3.75
N LYS A 251 -1.81 -3.19 4.19
CA LYS A 251 -2.68 -4.26 3.67
C LYS A 251 -3.40 -3.90 2.38
N ILE A 252 -3.48 -2.61 2.04
CA ILE A 252 -4.11 -2.10 0.83
C ILE A 252 -3.13 -2.03 -0.31
N LEU A 253 -1.89 -1.61 0.00
CA LEU A 253 -0.83 -1.67 -0.97
C LEU A 253 -0.86 -3.06 -1.58
N PRO A 254 -0.60 -3.16 -2.90
CA PRO A 254 -0.24 -4.45 -3.46
C PRO A 254 0.72 -5.06 -2.45
N GLN A 255 0.33 -6.17 -1.82
CA GLN A 255 1.37 -6.94 -1.15
C GLN A 255 2.39 -7.18 -2.26
N ALA A 256 3.66 -7.14 -1.93
CA ALA A 256 4.64 -7.78 -2.78
C ALA A 256 4.30 -9.29 -2.82
N THR A 257 3.21 -9.67 -3.49
CA THR A 257 3.28 -10.72 -4.47
C THR A 257 4.42 -10.28 -5.36
N GLY A 258 5.51 -11.03 -5.42
CA GLY A 258 6.57 -10.85 -6.40
C GLY A 258 6.06 -11.05 -7.83
N ASN A 259 5.05 -10.29 -8.23
CA ASN A 259 4.38 -10.25 -9.52
C ASN A 259 4.26 -8.77 -9.93
N GLY A 260 5.42 -8.11 -9.98
CA GLY A 260 5.55 -6.71 -10.33
C GLY A 260 6.94 -6.38 -10.83
N SER A 261 7.61 -7.31 -11.51
CA SER A 261 8.67 -6.94 -12.42
C SER A 261 8.03 -6.22 -13.61
N THR A 262 8.36 -4.96 -13.83
CA THR A 262 8.52 -4.43 -15.20
C THR A 262 9.78 -5.01 -15.85
N GLY A 263 9.93 -6.31 -15.69
CA GLY A 263 10.92 -7.19 -16.28
C GLY A 263 10.17 -8.44 -16.66
N PHE A 264 10.65 -9.13 -17.70
CA PHE A 264 10.11 -10.40 -18.17
C PHE A 264 9.69 -11.30 -16.99
N PRO A 265 8.54 -12.00 -17.10
CA PRO A 265 7.95 -12.75 -15.98
C PRO A 265 9.04 -13.55 -15.27
N ALA A 266 9.26 -13.26 -13.98
CA ALA A 266 10.17 -14.06 -13.18
C ALA A 266 9.63 -15.49 -13.13
N ASP A 267 10.49 -16.43 -13.45
CA ASP A 267 10.13 -17.82 -13.54
C ASP A 267 9.65 -18.36 -12.18
N ASP A 268 8.48 -19.00 -12.17
CA ASP A 268 7.96 -19.70 -11.00
C ASP A 268 8.76 -21.01 -10.81
N TYR A 269 9.95 -20.92 -10.22
CA TYR A 269 10.87 -22.05 -10.00
C TYR A 269 10.26 -23.21 -9.19
N GLY A 270 9.07 -23.05 -8.60
CA GLY A 270 8.29 -24.12 -8.01
C GLY A 270 7.61 -25.05 -9.02
N LYS A 271 7.58 -24.68 -10.30
CA LYS A 271 7.06 -25.48 -11.41
C LYS A 271 8.20 -25.96 -12.30
N GLN A 272 8.05 -27.17 -12.80
CA GLN A 272 8.95 -27.71 -13.81
C GLN A 272 8.77 -26.94 -15.12
N PHE A 273 9.86 -26.43 -15.69
CA PHE A 273 9.84 -25.72 -16.97
C PHE A 273 9.39 -26.67 -18.09
N GLU A 274 8.30 -26.32 -18.80
CA GLU A 274 7.52 -27.24 -19.66
C GLU A 274 8.27 -27.84 -20.86
N VAL A 275 9.48 -27.36 -21.15
CA VAL A 275 10.23 -27.67 -22.39
C VAL A 275 11.12 -28.92 -22.26
N ASP A 276 11.60 -29.28 -21.06
CA ASP A 276 12.44 -30.47 -20.85
C ASP A 276 11.73 -31.48 -19.93
N ARG A 277 11.49 -32.70 -20.42
CA ARG A 277 10.78 -33.77 -19.67
C ARG A 277 11.73 -34.79 -19.02
N ARG A 278 13.05 -34.59 -19.13
CA ARG A 278 14.04 -35.49 -18.53
C ARG A 278 14.14 -35.26 -17.02
N ASP A 279 14.31 -36.32 -16.26
CA ASP A 279 14.66 -36.25 -14.84
C ASP A 279 16.14 -35.87 -14.64
N LEU A 280 16.53 -35.48 -13.43
CA LEU A 280 17.92 -35.13 -13.09
C LEU A 280 18.94 -36.19 -13.50
N LEU A 281 18.61 -37.48 -13.36
CA LEU A 281 19.53 -38.55 -13.70
C LEU A 281 19.81 -38.58 -15.19
N GLN A 282 18.77 -38.52 -16.02
CA GLN A 282 18.91 -38.52 -17.47
C GLN A 282 19.66 -37.28 -17.97
N LYS A 283 19.41 -36.10 -17.38
CA LYS A 283 20.17 -34.87 -17.71
C LYS A 283 21.66 -35.00 -17.41
N LEU A 284 22.02 -35.61 -16.27
CA LEU A 284 23.42 -35.83 -15.92
C LEU A 284 24.07 -36.92 -16.78
N ILE A 285 23.33 -37.93 -17.21
CA ILE A 285 23.83 -38.95 -18.15
C ILE A 285 24.15 -38.31 -19.50
N ASP A 286 23.24 -37.50 -20.04
CA ASP A 286 23.40 -36.84 -21.34
C ASP A 286 24.57 -35.84 -21.32
N ALA A 287 24.89 -35.29 -20.15
CA ALA A 287 26.06 -34.44 -19.91
C ALA A 287 27.36 -35.19 -19.56
N GLY A 288 27.37 -36.54 -19.49
CA GLY A 288 28.55 -37.32 -19.07
C GLY A 288 28.90 -37.22 -17.58
N ARG A 289 27.97 -36.71 -16.75
CA ARG A 289 28.13 -36.38 -15.32
C ARG A 289 27.38 -37.32 -14.38
N GLN A 290 27.06 -38.54 -14.80
CA GLN A 290 26.31 -39.52 -13.99
C GLN A 290 26.96 -39.84 -12.63
N HIS A 291 28.27 -39.67 -12.53
CA HIS A 291 29.02 -39.88 -11.29
C HIS A 291 28.66 -38.84 -10.19
N GLU A 292 28.10 -37.69 -10.56
CA GLU A 292 27.69 -36.62 -9.63
C GLU A 292 26.28 -36.83 -9.05
N TYR A 293 25.49 -37.74 -9.63
CA TYR A 293 24.06 -37.89 -9.36
C TYR A 293 23.72 -38.03 -7.87
N SER A 294 24.48 -38.83 -7.12
CA SER A 294 24.20 -39.04 -5.69
C SER A 294 24.28 -37.74 -4.87
N ASN A 295 25.20 -36.84 -5.23
CA ASN A 295 25.33 -35.54 -4.56
C ASN A 295 24.27 -34.57 -5.08
N ALA A 296 24.06 -34.53 -6.40
CA ALA A 296 23.07 -33.68 -7.06
C ALA A 296 21.66 -33.92 -6.51
N ASN A 297 21.23 -35.18 -6.47
CA ASN A 297 19.91 -35.57 -5.96
C ASN A 297 19.75 -35.22 -4.47
N ARG A 298 20.80 -35.37 -3.66
CA ARG A 298 20.75 -34.99 -2.23
C ARG A 298 20.61 -33.48 -2.06
N TYR A 299 21.32 -32.69 -2.86
CA TYR A 299 21.33 -31.23 -2.79
C TYR A 299 20.01 -30.63 -3.27
N GLN A 300 19.51 -31.09 -4.42
CA GLN A 300 18.21 -30.68 -4.94
C GLN A 300 17.08 -31.02 -3.94
N ASN A 301 17.04 -32.23 -3.38
CA ASN A 301 15.98 -32.61 -2.44
C ASN A 301 16.03 -31.79 -1.14
N LYS A 302 17.23 -31.44 -0.68
CA LYS A 302 17.39 -30.58 0.49
C LYS A 302 16.86 -29.17 0.21
N PHE A 303 17.19 -28.61 -0.95
CA PHE A 303 16.67 -27.31 -1.38
C PHE A 303 15.15 -27.36 -1.54
N ALA A 304 14.61 -28.34 -2.26
CA ALA A 304 13.17 -28.50 -2.50
C ALA A 304 12.36 -28.63 -1.21
N ARG A 305 12.86 -29.40 -0.22
CA ARG A 305 12.20 -29.53 1.09
C ARG A 305 12.18 -28.21 1.87
N ASN A 306 13.28 -27.46 1.83
CA ASN A 306 13.33 -26.14 2.45
C ASN A 306 12.39 -25.18 1.72
N TYR A 307 12.48 -25.12 0.39
CA TYR A 307 11.67 -24.26 -0.47
C TYR A 307 10.15 -24.52 -0.28
N ALA A 308 9.72 -25.79 -0.30
CA ALA A 308 8.32 -26.16 -0.08
C ALA A 308 7.83 -25.87 1.35
N ARG A 309 8.65 -26.11 2.38
CA ARG A 309 8.31 -25.79 3.78
C ARG A 309 8.14 -24.28 4.01
N LEU A 310 8.86 -23.47 3.24
CA LEU A 310 8.90 -22.03 3.36
C LEU A 310 7.87 -21.31 2.46
N GLY A 311 7.07 -22.04 1.69
CA GLY A 311 5.98 -21.50 0.87
C GLY A 311 4.87 -20.77 1.65
N LEU A 312 4.91 -20.75 2.99
CA LEU A 312 4.02 -20.00 3.88
C LEU A 312 4.69 -18.77 4.53
N TYR A 313 6.00 -18.57 4.35
CA TYR A 313 6.79 -17.46 4.89
C TYR A 313 7.38 -16.63 3.73
N THR A 314 6.81 -15.45 3.48
CA THR A 314 7.12 -14.63 2.29
C THR A 314 8.59 -14.23 2.20
N GLU A 315 9.20 -13.76 3.30
CA GLU A 315 10.59 -13.27 3.29
C GLU A 315 11.66 -14.35 3.05
N GLU A 316 11.41 -15.60 3.42
CA GLU A 316 12.35 -16.70 3.19
C GLU A 316 12.19 -17.30 1.78
N ARG A 317 10.97 -17.24 1.23
CA ARG A 317 10.72 -17.58 -0.18
C ARG A 317 11.38 -16.57 -1.12
N ASP A 318 11.20 -15.27 -0.89
CA ASP A 318 11.78 -14.21 -1.73
C ASP A 318 13.31 -14.29 -1.79
N ARG A 319 13.94 -14.64 -0.65
CA ARG A 319 15.39 -14.88 -0.58
C ARG A 319 15.83 -16.09 -1.41
N ASN A 320 15.05 -17.17 -1.42
CA ASN A 320 15.34 -18.33 -2.24
C ASN A 320 15.13 -18.05 -3.73
N ASP A 321 14.06 -17.33 -4.10
CA ASP A 321 13.77 -16.94 -5.48
C ASP A 321 14.86 -16.02 -6.04
N SER A 322 15.33 -15.06 -5.24
CA SER A 322 16.48 -14.21 -5.61
C SER A 322 17.76 -15.02 -5.81
N LEU A 323 18.04 -16.00 -4.94
CA LEU A 323 19.20 -16.89 -5.09
C LEU A 323 19.11 -17.74 -6.36
N LEU A 324 17.93 -18.31 -6.64
CA LEU A 324 17.69 -19.14 -7.84
C LEU A 324 17.92 -18.32 -9.12
N SER A 325 17.37 -17.12 -9.18
CA SER A 325 17.57 -16.22 -10.33
C SER A 325 19.04 -15.83 -10.52
N GLU A 326 19.74 -15.54 -9.44
CA GLU A 326 21.16 -15.19 -9.48
C GLU A 326 22.03 -16.37 -9.96
N VAL A 327 21.74 -17.59 -9.49
CA VAL A 327 22.43 -18.81 -9.94
C VAL A 327 22.13 -19.10 -11.41
N GLU A 328 20.87 -19.02 -11.84
CA GLU A 328 20.48 -19.22 -13.24
C GLU A 328 21.18 -18.22 -14.16
N GLN A 329 21.12 -16.92 -13.83
CA GLN A 329 21.74 -15.87 -14.64
C GLN A 329 23.25 -16.10 -14.79
N HIS A 330 23.95 -16.35 -13.69
CA HIS A 330 25.39 -16.61 -13.70
C HIS A 330 25.72 -17.88 -14.48
N PHE A 331 24.93 -18.94 -14.32
CA PHE A 331 25.11 -20.19 -15.05
C PHE A 331 24.90 -20.00 -16.56
N MET A 332 23.82 -19.36 -16.99
CA MET A 332 23.53 -19.13 -18.41
C MET A 332 24.59 -18.24 -19.06
N THR A 333 25.00 -17.17 -18.35
CA THR A 333 25.96 -16.18 -18.87
C THR A 333 27.37 -16.72 -18.97
N HIS A 334 27.82 -17.53 -18.00
CA HIS A 334 29.23 -17.91 -17.87
C HIS A 334 29.52 -19.38 -18.14
N ILE A 335 28.52 -20.27 -18.01
CA ILE A 335 28.69 -21.72 -18.09
C ILE A 335 27.99 -22.27 -19.34
N TYR A 336 26.68 -22.09 -19.46
CA TYR A 336 25.90 -22.74 -20.51
C TYR A 336 26.31 -22.33 -21.92
N HIS A 337 26.09 -21.07 -22.30
CA HIS A 337 26.41 -20.60 -23.64
C HIS A 337 27.91 -20.57 -23.95
N PRO A 338 28.81 -20.15 -23.02
CA PRO A 338 30.23 -20.05 -23.36
C PRO A 338 30.99 -21.36 -23.33
N LEU A 339 30.59 -22.34 -22.49
CA LEU A 339 31.37 -23.56 -22.23
C LEU A 339 30.61 -24.81 -22.68
N ILE A 340 29.40 -25.05 -22.15
CA ILE A 340 28.63 -26.28 -22.44
C ILE A 340 28.26 -26.34 -23.93
N CYS A 341 27.67 -25.28 -24.48
CA CYS A 341 27.33 -25.22 -25.91
C CYS A 341 28.55 -25.29 -26.84
N LYS A 342 29.76 -25.05 -26.32
CA LYS A 342 31.01 -25.09 -27.09
C LYS A 342 31.84 -26.35 -26.84
N GLY A 343 31.32 -27.31 -26.06
CA GLY A 343 32.00 -28.57 -25.77
C GLY A 343 33.29 -28.41 -24.97
N ALA A 344 33.34 -27.48 -24.02
CA ALA A 344 34.47 -27.35 -23.10
C ALA A 344 34.64 -28.62 -22.24
N SER A 345 35.87 -28.87 -21.75
CA SER A 345 36.14 -29.97 -20.82
C SER A 345 35.45 -29.76 -19.47
N ASP A 346 35.17 -30.86 -18.76
CA ASP A 346 34.55 -30.81 -17.44
C ASP A 346 35.37 -30.01 -16.41
N ASP A 347 36.70 -30.10 -16.47
CA ASP A 347 37.60 -29.32 -15.61
C ASP A 347 37.43 -27.82 -15.84
N ASN A 348 37.34 -27.38 -17.10
CA ASN A 348 37.13 -25.98 -17.43
C ASN A 348 35.74 -25.48 -16.99
N VAL A 349 34.71 -26.34 -17.10
CA VAL A 349 33.36 -26.04 -16.61
C VAL A 349 33.37 -25.92 -15.08
N GLN A 350 34.07 -26.81 -14.38
CA GLN A 350 34.15 -26.82 -12.93
C GLN A 350 34.89 -25.59 -12.38
N ASP A 351 36.02 -25.22 -12.99
CA ASP A 351 36.77 -24.01 -12.64
C ASP A 351 35.93 -22.75 -12.86
N ALA A 352 35.24 -22.67 -14.00
CA ALA A 352 34.35 -21.55 -14.29
C ALA A 352 33.15 -21.51 -13.34
N LEU A 353 32.58 -22.66 -12.96
CA LEU A 353 31.48 -22.72 -12.00
C LEU A 353 31.93 -22.17 -10.63
N GLN A 354 33.12 -22.55 -10.18
CA GLN A 354 33.68 -22.06 -8.92
C GLN A 354 33.95 -20.54 -8.97
N GLU A 355 34.64 -20.06 -10.01
CA GLU A 355 35.09 -18.67 -10.11
C GLU A 355 34.00 -17.68 -10.55
N LYS A 356 33.05 -18.12 -11.37
CA LYS A 356 32.05 -17.24 -12.00
C LYS A 356 30.64 -17.39 -11.45
N VAL A 357 30.34 -18.49 -10.75
CA VAL A 357 29.02 -18.71 -10.14
C VAL A 357 29.14 -18.77 -8.63
N ILE A 358 29.92 -19.69 -8.07
CA ILE A 358 29.92 -19.94 -6.62
C ILE A 358 30.59 -18.80 -5.84
N ASN A 359 31.83 -18.43 -6.17
CA ASN A 359 32.58 -17.40 -5.43
C ASN A 359 31.88 -16.03 -5.42
N PRO A 360 31.38 -15.50 -6.56
CA PRO A 360 30.71 -14.19 -6.58
C PRO A 360 29.43 -14.17 -5.74
N ILE A 361 28.61 -15.22 -5.83
CA ILE A 361 27.34 -15.34 -5.09
C ILE A 361 27.63 -15.47 -3.58
N CYS A 362 28.59 -16.31 -3.19
CA CYS A 362 28.99 -16.41 -1.78
C CYS A 362 29.53 -15.10 -1.21
N SER A 363 30.31 -14.34 -1.98
CA SER A 363 30.81 -13.03 -1.55
C SER A 363 29.67 -12.02 -1.34
N ARG A 364 28.69 -12.00 -2.23
CA ARG A 364 27.52 -11.11 -2.15
C ARG A 364 26.64 -11.41 -0.93
N HIS A 365 26.49 -12.68 -0.59
CA HIS A 365 25.66 -13.16 0.52
C HIS A 365 26.44 -13.43 1.82
N GLN A 366 27.67 -12.91 1.96
CA GLN A 366 28.54 -13.16 3.12
C GLN A 366 27.94 -12.70 4.47
N HIS A 367 26.97 -11.79 4.44
CA HIS A 367 26.28 -11.26 5.62
C HIS A 367 25.07 -12.11 6.04
N VAL A 368 24.66 -13.08 5.22
CA VAL A 368 23.54 -13.97 5.49
C VAL A 368 24.01 -15.12 6.37
N ARG A 369 23.36 -15.28 7.54
CA ARG A 369 23.65 -16.37 8.47
C ARG A 369 23.44 -17.72 7.78
N ASP A 370 24.38 -18.63 7.97
CA ASP A 370 24.38 -20.00 7.43
C ASP A 370 24.40 -20.11 5.88
N PHE A 371 24.77 -19.04 5.17
CA PHE A 371 25.00 -19.06 3.72
C PHE A 371 26.40 -19.61 3.40
N SER A 372 26.50 -20.55 2.44
CA SER A 372 27.77 -21.22 2.10
C SER A 372 27.82 -21.65 0.63
N HIS A 373 29.00 -22.12 0.18
CA HIS A 373 29.17 -22.74 -1.15
C HIS A 373 28.13 -23.85 -1.39
N LYS A 374 27.80 -24.59 -0.34
CA LYS A 374 26.82 -25.66 -0.39
C LYS A 374 25.41 -25.15 -0.70
N THR A 375 25.04 -23.96 -0.20
CA THR A 375 23.74 -23.34 -0.47
C THR A 375 23.58 -23.03 -1.96
N VAL A 376 24.65 -22.54 -2.60
CA VAL A 376 24.67 -22.26 -4.05
C VAL A 376 24.55 -23.55 -4.86
N LEU A 377 25.25 -24.62 -4.46
CA LEU A 377 25.13 -25.93 -5.11
C LEU A 377 23.72 -26.54 -4.94
N GLU A 378 23.09 -26.35 -3.78
CA GLU A 378 21.71 -26.77 -3.53
C GLU A 378 20.72 -26.08 -4.48
N ALA A 379 20.87 -24.76 -4.69
CA ALA A 379 20.07 -24.02 -5.67
C ALA A 379 20.34 -24.46 -7.12
N LEU A 380 21.61 -24.65 -7.49
CA LEU A 380 22.03 -25.08 -8.83
C LEU A 380 21.39 -26.43 -9.24
N TYR A 381 21.46 -27.44 -8.37
CA TYR A 381 20.87 -28.74 -8.68
C TYR A 381 19.34 -28.72 -8.61
N PHE A 382 18.75 -27.83 -7.81
CA PHE A 382 17.31 -27.59 -7.85
C PHE A 382 16.86 -27.03 -9.20
N LEU A 383 17.54 -26.01 -9.73
CA LEU A 383 17.28 -25.48 -11.08
C LEU A 383 17.44 -26.54 -12.17
N THR A 384 18.44 -27.42 -12.02
CA THR A 384 18.67 -28.52 -12.96
C THR A 384 17.47 -29.47 -13.00
N GLU A 385 16.94 -29.86 -11.84
CA GLU A 385 15.76 -30.73 -11.77
C GLU A 385 14.51 -30.04 -12.30
N GLN A 386 14.30 -28.77 -11.96
CA GLN A 386 13.16 -27.97 -12.43
C GLN A 386 13.27 -27.53 -13.90
N CYS A 387 14.32 -27.95 -14.62
CA CYS A 387 14.53 -27.71 -16.05
C CYS A 387 14.87 -26.25 -16.43
N TYR A 388 15.30 -25.42 -15.48
CA TYR A 388 15.73 -24.04 -15.73
C TYR A 388 17.16 -23.93 -16.25
N ILE A 389 18.02 -24.90 -15.91
CA ILE A 389 19.37 -24.98 -16.45
C ILE A 389 19.64 -26.38 -17.01
N ARG A 390 20.49 -26.45 -18.04
CA ARG A 390 20.89 -27.69 -18.71
C ARG A 390 22.39 -27.88 -18.68
N TRP A 391 22.81 -29.14 -18.70
CA TRP A 391 24.22 -29.53 -18.68
C TRP A 391 24.72 -30.07 -20.03
N ASP A 392 23.81 -30.16 -20.99
CA ASP A 392 24.02 -30.64 -22.35
C ASP A 392 23.61 -29.57 -23.38
N PRO A 393 24.28 -29.50 -24.55
CA PRO A 393 23.86 -28.61 -25.64
C PRO A 393 22.50 -29.04 -26.20
N GLU A 394 21.64 -28.07 -26.54
CA GLU A 394 20.44 -28.36 -27.34
C GLU A 394 20.84 -29.00 -28.67
N LEU A 395 20.22 -30.14 -28.99
CA LEU A 395 20.35 -30.83 -30.27
C LEU A 395 19.65 -30.08 -31.40
#